data_AF-A0A523DLG5-F1
#
_entry.id   AF-A0A523DLG5-F1
#
_cell.length_a   1.000
_cell.length_b   1.000
_cell.length_c   1.000
_cell.angle_alpha   90.00
_cell.angle_beta   90.00
_cell.angle_gamma   90.00
#
_symmetry.space_group_name_H-M   'P 1'
#
loop_
_entity.id
_entity.type
_entity.pdbx_description
1 polymer ?
#
loop_
_entity_poly.entity_id
_entity_poly.type
_entity_poly.pdbx_seq_one_letter_code
_entity_poly.pdbx_strand_id
1 'polypeptide(L)'
;MDADSMNPTDPGAPPPGQTPPQNQAPPPSQAPPAADRGWQDHPGRPHDRRTVLFNPRHKSPALTSVLSLAPGLGQIYLGYYLRGFAHFAVVAITIATLAEGRIPGFMYPLLGIFLPFFWLYNIIDAGRRAAYYNTVLEGNDPEGLQPEFDMPQRGGSMIGGLALIIGGLFLLIHIQFGFSFQWLETWWPIIPVFIGIYLFVKGLWERSESA
;
A
#
# COMPACT_ATOMS: atom_id res chain seq x y z
N MET A 1 -86.66 -73.03 -11.35
CA MET A 1 -86.09 -72.16 -12.39
C MET A 1 -86.62 -70.79 -12.05
N ASP A 2 -85.90 -70.07 -11.19
CA ASP A 2 -86.33 -68.76 -10.71
C ASP A 2 -85.15 -67.83 -10.90
N ALA A 3 -85.36 -66.86 -11.79
CA ALA A 3 -84.46 -65.77 -12.07
C ALA A 3 -85.19 -64.50 -11.63
N ASP A 4 -84.66 -63.83 -10.60
CA ASP A 4 -84.92 -62.43 -10.29
C ASP A 4 -83.73 -61.96 -9.44
N SER A 5 -82.69 -61.40 -10.07
CA SER A 5 -82.50 -59.98 -10.38
C SER A 5 -81.85 -59.19 -9.22
N MET A 6 -80.56 -58.91 -9.45
CA MET A 6 -79.80 -57.68 -9.16
C MET A 6 -80.04 -56.93 -7.83
N ASN A 7 -78.98 -56.89 -7.01
CA ASN A 7 -78.57 -55.65 -6.35
C ASN A 7 -77.03 -55.52 -6.43
N PRO A 8 -76.48 -54.33 -6.76
CA PRO A 8 -75.16 -54.18 -7.33
C PRO A 8 -74.05 -54.14 -6.27
N THR A 9 -72.89 -54.62 -6.72
CA THR A 9 -71.54 -54.32 -6.28
C THR A 9 -71.38 -53.02 -5.48
N ASP A 10 -70.94 -53.13 -4.24
CA ASP A 10 -70.11 -52.11 -3.58
C ASP A 10 -68.68 -52.68 -3.44
N PRO A 11 -67.74 -52.36 -4.35
CA PRO A 11 -66.34 -52.68 -4.20
C PRO A 11 -65.60 -51.39 -3.78
N GLY A 12 -65.78 -50.96 -2.54
CA GLY A 12 -65.32 -49.64 -2.07
C GLY A 12 -64.34 -49.62 -0.90
N ALA A 13 -63.93 -50.76 -0.34
CA ALA A 13 -62.99 -50.79 0.80
C ALA A 13 -61.58 -51.26 0.35
N PRO A 14 -60.57 -50.37 0.29
CA PRO A 14 -59.20 -50.79 0.04
C PRO A 14 -58.64 -51.57 1.25
N PRO A 15 -57.84 -52.64 1.04
CA PRO A 15 -57.24 -53.41 2.11
C PRO A 15 -56.28 -52.54 2.95
N PRO A 16 -56.27 -52.69 4.30
CA PRO A 16 -55.35 -51.95 5.14
C PRO A 16 -53.93 -52.50 4.94
N GLY A 17 -53.04 -51.71 4.31
CA GLY A 17 -51.63 -52.09 4.24
C GLY A 17 -50.80 -51.54 3.09
N GLN A 18 -51.33 -50.68 2.21
CA GLN A 18 -50.53 -50.08 1.14
C GLN A 18 -50.39 -48.58 1.36
N THR A 19 -49.31 -48.18 2.03
CA THR A 19 -48.81 -46.81 1.97
C THR A 19 -48.50 -46.45 0.51
N PRO A 20 -48.92 -45.27 0.00
CA PRO A 20 -48.53 -44.82 -1.34
C PRO A 20 -47.00 -44.83 -1.47
N PRO A 21 -46.42 -45.09 -2.65
CA PRO A 21 -45.00 -44.90 -2.85
C PRO A 21 -44.68 -43.45 -2.53
N GLN A 22 -43.96 -43.23 -1.43
CA GLN A 22 -43.37 -41.94 -1.11
C GLN A 22 -42.48 -41.59 -2.29
N ASN A 23 -42.87 -40.55 -3.02
CA ASN A 23 -42.06 -39.97 -4.08
C ASN A 23 -40.75 -39.51 -3.43
N GLN A 24 -39.73 -40.36 -3.48
CA GLN A 24 -38.43 -40.06 -2.89
C GLN A 24 -37.90 -38.84 -3.62
N ALA A 25 -37.80 -37.71 -2.91
CA ALA A 25 -37.09 -36.55 -3.42
C ALA A 25 -35.67 -37.01 -3.84
N PRO A 26 -35.14 -36.55 -4.97
CA PRO A 26 -33.77 -36.86 -5.34
C PRO A 26 -32.85 -36.51 -4.16
N PRO A 27 -31.82 -37.32 -3.87
CA PRO A 27 -30.90 -37.05 -2.78
C PRO A 27 -30.39 -35.61 -2.94
N PRO A 28 -30.27 -34.83 -1.85
CA PRO A 28 -29.72 -33.48 -1.95
C PRO A 28 -28.39 -33.60 -2.66
N SER A 29 -28.28 -33.00 -3.85
CA SER A 29 -27.01 -32.84 -4.54
C SER A 29 -26.04 -32.31 -3.49
N GLN A 30 -25.08 -33.14 -3.10
CA GLN A 30 -24.03 -32.71 -2.19
C GLN A 30 -23.40 -31.51 -2.89
N ALA A 31 -23.69 -30.31 -2.40
CA ALA A 31 -22.93 -29.15 -2.80
C ALA A 31 -21.47 -29.55 -2.55
N PRO A 32 -20.57 -29.37 -3.54
CA PRO A 32 -19.17 -29.68 -3.31
C PRO A 32 -18.78 -29.02 -1.99
N PRO A 33 -18.04 -29.73 -1.11
CA PRO A 33 -17.69 -29.20 0.19
C PRO A 33 -17.18 -27.79 -0.04
N ALA A 34 -17.68 -26.84 0.76
CA ALA A 34 -17.18 -25.49 0.79
C ALA A 34 -15.72 -25.58 1.24
N ALA A 35 -14.85 -25.98 0.31
CA ALA A 35 -13.44 -25.80 0.38
C ALA A 35 -13.32 -24.32 0.69
N ASP A 36 -12.65 -24.03 1.80
CA ASP A 36 -12.10 -22.73 2.08
C ASP A 36 -11.53 -22.21 0.77
N ARG A 37 -12.29 -21.36 0.09
CA ARG A 37 -11.82 -20.56 -1.03
C ARG A 37 -10.99 -19.43 -0.42
N GLY A 38 -9.99 -19.81 0.39
CA GLY A 38 -8.72 -19.14 0.34
C GLY A 38 -8.31 -19.09 -1.12
N TRP A 39 -7.80 -17.94 -1.53
CA TRP A 39 -7.34 -17.66 -2.88
C TRP A 39 -6.30 -18.71 -3.29
N GLN A 40 -6.77 -19.88 -3.76
CA GLN A 40 -5.93 -20.90 -4.34
C GLN A 40 -5.60 -20.37 -5.73
N ASP A 41 -4.55 -19.56 -5.78
CA ASP A 41 -3.88 -19.20 -7.02
C ASP A 41 -3.50 -20.50 -7.70
N HIS A 42 -4.18 -20.80 -8.80
CA HIS A 42 -3.85 -21.92 -9.65
C HIS A 42 -2.62 -21.50 -10.47
N PRO A 43 -1.43 -22.08 -10.23
CA PRO A 43 -0.25 -21.74 -11.00
C PRO A 43 -0.43 -22.33 -12.40
N GLY A 44 -0.68 -21.46 -13.40
CA GLY A 44 -0.72 -21.88 -14.80
C GLY A 44 -1.93 -21.43 -15.63
N ARG A 45 -2.89 -20.66 -15.09
CA ARG A 45 -3.80 -19.94 -15.98
C ARG A 45 -3.06 -18.75 -16.59
N PRO A 46 -3.03 -18.58 -17.92
CA PRO A 46 -2.59 -17.33 -18.50
C PRO A 46 -3.45 -16.22 -17.89
N HIS A 47 -2.82 -15.29 -17.16
CA HIS A 47 -3.51 -14.13 -16.62
C HIS A 47 -4.16 -13.40 -17.80
N ASP A 48 -5.47 -13.57 -17.98
CA ASP A 48 -6.21 -12.83 -18.98
C ASP A 48 -6.05 -11.36 -18.62
N ARG A 49 -5.31 -10.60 -19.43
CA ARG A 49 -5.10 -9.15 -19.25
C ARG A 49 -6.42 -8.42 -19.00
N ARG A 50 -7.55 -8.94 -19.49
CA ARG A 50 -8.88 -8.36 -19.25
C ARG A 50 -9.31 -8.51 -17.79
N THR A 51 -9.00 -9.60 -17.11
CA THR A 51 -9.33 -9.78 -15.67
C THR A 51 -8.51 -8.89 -14.75
N VAL A 52 -7.28 -8.53 -15.14
CA VAL A 52 -6.44 -7.56 -14.42
C VAL A 52 -7.02 -6.14 -14.54
N LEU A 53 -7.49 -5.74 -15.72
CA LEU A 53 -8.08 -4.41 -15.95
C LEU A 53 -9.39 -4.15 -15.15
N PHE A 54 -10.09 -5.20 -14.72
CA PHE A 54 -11.35 -5.12 -13.97
C PHE A 54 -11.24 -5.55 -12.51
N ASN A 55 -10.03 -5.67 -11.94
CA ASN A 55 -9.91 -5.88 -10.50
C ASN A 55 -10.15 -4.53 -9.77
N PRO A 56 -11.23 -4.39 -8.97
CA PRO A 56 -11.59 -3.14 -8.29
C PRO A 56 -10.52 -2.62 -7.32
N ARG A 57 -9.51 -3.46 -7.01
CA ARG A 57 -8.40 -3.14 -6.13
C ARG A 57 -7.31 -2.34 -6.84
N HIS A 58 -7.18 -2.41 -8.17
CA HIS A 58 -6.15 -1.64 -8.88
C HIS A 58 -6.35 -0.14 -8.72
N LYS A 59 -5.24 0.57 -8.55
CA LYS A 59 -5.19 2.02 -8.44
C LYS A 59 -4.50 2.59 -9.66
N SER A 60 -5.08 3.59 -10.30
CA SER A 60 -4.47 4.23 -11.47
C SER A 60 -3.25 5.05 -11.06
N PRO A 61 -2.03 4.74 -11.55
CA PRO A 61 -0.84 5.52 -11.23
C PRO A 61 -0.90 6.95 -11.76
N ALA A 62 -1.42 7.12 -12.97
CA ALA A 62 -1.60 8.44 -13.57
C ALA A 62 -2.55 9.32 -12.74
N LEU A 63 -3.70 8.76 -12.33
CA LEU A 63 -4.64 9.48 -11.46
C LEU A 63 -4.00 9.84 -10.12
N THR A 64 -3.25 8.90 -9.54
CA THR A 64 -2.57 9.11 -8.25
C THR A 64 -1.54 10.24 -8.36
N SER A 65 -0.73 10.27 -9.43
CA SER A 65 0.22 11.35 -9.69
C SER A 65 -0.48 12.71 -9.88
N VAL A 66 -1.57 12.74 -10.64
CA VAL A 66 -2.37 13.97 -10.85
C VAL A 66 -2.95 14.46 -9.54
N LEU A 67 -3.44 13.55 -8.69
CA LEU A 67 -3.99 13.92 -7.39
C LEU A 67 -2.92 14.50 -6.47
N SER A 68 -1.67 14.05 -6.59
CA SER A 68 -0.51 14.62 -5.89
C SER A 68 -0.04 15.98 -6.43
N LEU A 69 -0.71 16.57 -7.44
CA LEU A 69 -0.55 18.00 -7.71
C LEU A 69 -0.92 18.84 -6.48
N ALA A 70 -1.89 18.37 -5.69
CA ALA A 70 -2.10 18.86 -4.34
C ALA A 70 -1.26 18.00 -3.38
N PRO A 71 -0.22 18.56 -2.73
CA PRO A 71 0.76 17.78 -1.99
C PRO A 71 0.14 16.84 -0.98
N GLY A 72 0.44 15.55 -1.13
CA GLY A 72 -0.02 14.48 -0.24
C GLY A 72 -1.35 13.82 -0.60
N LEU A 73 -2.15 14.36 -1.53
CA LEU A 73 -3.45 13.78 -1.87
C LEU A 73 -3.34 12.43 -2.61
N GLY A 74 -2.39 12.26 -3.53
CA GLY A 74 -2.20 10.96 -4.19
C GLY A 74 -1.81 9.84 -3.22
N GLN A 75 -0.98 10.16 -2.22
CA GLN A 75 -0.63 9.23 -1.15
C GLN A 75 -1.86 8.87 -0.30
N ILE A 76 -2.74 9.84 0.01
CA ILE A 76 -4.00 9.59 0.73
C ILE A 76 -4.94 8.70 -0.10
N TYR A 77 -5.02 8.91 -1.42
CA TYR A 77 -5.84 8.09 -2.32
C TYR A 77 -5.44 6.60 -2.31
N LEU A 78 -4.14 6.33 -2.18
CA LEU A 78 -3.60 4.98 -2.02
C LEU A 78 -3.78 4.40 -0.61
N GLY A 79 -4.28 5.19 0.35
CA GLY A 79 -4.43 4.79 1.76
C GLY A 79 -3.21 5.10 2.64
N TYR A 80 -2.17 5.75 2.12
CA TYR A 80 -0.99 6.16 2.89
C TYR A 80 -1.22 7.51 3.62
N TYR A 81 -2.18 7.54 4.53
CA TYR A 81 -2.59 8.78 5.22
C TYR A 81 -1.46 9.52 5.93
N LEU A 82 -0.65 8.81 6.73
CA LEU A 82 0.46 9.43 7.47
C LEU A 82 1.47 10.10 6.52
N ARG A 83 1.78 9.45 5.39
CA ARG A 83 2.71 10.01 4.40
C ARG A 83 2.08 11.18 3.67
N GLY A 84 0.83 11.04 3.23
CA GLY A 84 0.15 12.15 2.57
C GLY A 84 0.08 13.39 3.47
N PHE A 85 -0.29 13.21 4.74
CA PHE A 85 -0.27 14.30 5.71
C PHE A 85 1.13 14.87 5.95
N ALA A 86 2.16 14.02 6.01
CA ALA A 86 3.54 14.50 6.14
C ALA A 86 3.98 15.36 4.93
N HIS A 87 3.65 14.96 3.71
CA HIS A 87 3.97 15.76 2.52
C HIS A 87 3.21 17.08 2.50
N PHE A 88 1.93 17.06 2.87
CA PHE A 88 1.14 18.27 3.06
C PHE A 88 1.78 19.20 4.10
N ALA A 89 2.15 18.67 5.27
CA ALA A 89 2.75 19.44 6.35
C ALA A 89 4.11 20.04 5.93
N VAL A 90 4.96 19.27 5.26
CA VAL A 90 6.24 19.78 4.73
C VAL A 90 5.99 20.95 3.78
N VAL A 91 5.10 20.82 2.79
CA VAL A 91 4.82 21.91 1.86
C VAL A 91 4.18 23.11 2.58
N ALA A 92 3.21 22.89 3.46
CA ALA A 92 2.54 23.96 4.19
C ALA A 92 3.53 24.75 5.07
N ILE A 93 4.41 24.06 5.79
CA ILE A 93 5.46 24.68 6.61
C ILE A 93 6.45 25.42 5.72
N THR A 94 6.94 24.81 4.63
CA THR A 94 7.86 25.48 3.71
C THR A 94 7.26 26.77 3.12
N ILE A 95 6.00 26.74 2.69
CA ILE A 95 5.30 27.92 2.18
C ILE A 95 5.13 28.97 3.29
N ALA A 96 4.69 28.57 4.48
CA ALA A 96 4.50 29.50 5.60
C ALA A 96 5.80 30.21 5.98
N THR A 97 6.90 29.45 6.09
CA THR A 97 8.23 30.00 6.41
C THR A 97 8.73 30.93 5.30
N LEU A 98 8.56 30.57 4.02
CA LEU A 98 8.93 31.44 2.89
C LEU A 98 8.07 32.72 2.86
N ALA A 99 6.78 32.62 3.17
CA ALA A 99 5.85 33.75 3.18
C ALA A 99 6.12 34.74 4.32
N GLU A 100 6.60 34.29 5.48
CA GLU A 100 6.97 35.17 6.58
C GLU A 100 8.17 36.06 6.24
N GLY A 101 9.06 35.60 5.34
CA GLY A 101 10.18 36.41 4.82
C GLY A 101 11.26 36.74 5.86
N ARG A 102 11.17 36.20 7.07
CA ARG A 102 12.09 36.45 8.18
C ARG A 102 13.28 35.48 8.23
N ILE A 103 13.49 34.71 7.17
CA ILE A 103 14.56 33.71 7.09
C ILE A 103 15.89 34.40 6.77
N PRO A 104 16.89 34.40 7.68
CA PRO A 104 18.17 35.04 7.41
C PRO A 104 19.05 34.18 6.49
N GLY A 105 19.80 34.82 5.59
CA GLY A 105 20.91 34.21 4.85
C GLY A 105 20.53 33.22 3.75
N PHE A 106 21.37 32.19 3.55
CA PHE A 106 21.30 31.22 2.44
C PHE A 106 20.06 30.29 2.50
N MET A 107 19.35 30.23 3.63
CA MET A 107 18.17 29.36 3.79
C MET A 107 16.97 29.79 2.91
N TYR A 108 16.81 31.09 2.63
CA TYR A 108 15.70 31.58 1.81
C TYR A 108 15.73 31.03 0.36
N PRO A 109 16.81 31.22 -0.44
CA PRO A 109 16.87 30.65 -1.78
C PRO A 109 16.89 29.11 -1.78
N LEU A 110 17.48 28.48 -0.77
CA LEU A 110 17.48 27.03 -0.64
C LEU A 110 16.06 26.46 -0.47
N LEU A 111 15.24 27.04 0.41
CA LEU A 111 13.84 26.64 0.58
C LEU A 111 13.00 26.93 -0.67
N GLY A 112 13.28 28.04 -1.35
CA GLY A 112 12.66 28.39 -2.62
C GLY A 112 12.93 27.37 -3.74
N ILE A 113 14.13 26.80 -3.79
CA ILE A 113 14.48 25.71 -4.72
C ILE A 113 13.94 24.36 -4.21
N PHE A 114 14.01 24.10 -2.91
CA PHE A 114 13.51 22.86 -2.31
C PHE A 114 12.02 22.65 -2.62
N LEU A 115 11.20 23.70 -2.55
CA LEU A 115 9.75 23.61 -2.74
C LEU A 115 9.34 22.96 -4.09
N PRO A 116 9.75 23.47 -5.28
CA PRO A 116 9.40 22.84 -6.55
C PRO A 116 9.99 21.44 -6.71
N PHE A 117 11.21 21.18 -6.21
CA PHE A 117 11.80 19.84 -6.23
C PHE A 117 10.99 18.85 -5.39
N PHE A 118 10.61 19.24 -4.17
CA PHE A 118 9.79 18.43 -3.29
C PHE A 118 8.39 18.21 -3.88
N TRP A 119 7.85 19.21 -4.59
CA TRP A 119 6.57 19.10 -5.29
C TRP A 119 6.61 18.04 -6.40
N LEU A 120 7.63 18.09 -7.26
CA LEU A 120 7.84 17.08 -8.31
C LEU A 120 8.10 15.70 -7.73
N TYR A 121 8.92 15.63 -6.68
CA TYR A 121 9.14 14.40 -5.92
C TYR A 121 7.82 13.82 -5.41
N ASN A 122 6.94 14.63 -4.80
CA ASN A 122 5.65 14.16 -4.30
C ASN A 122 4.77 13.53 -5.38
N ILE A 123 4.75 14.11 -6.59
CA ILE A 123 4.00 13.60 -7.75
C ILE A 123 4.58 12.25 -8.20
N ILE A 124 5.90 12.19 -8.39
CA ILE A 124 6.59 10.98 -8.88
C ILE A 124 6.48 9.84 -7.85
N ASP A 125 6.67 10.15 -6.57
CA ASP A 125 6.52 9.22 -5.46
C ASP A 125 5.11 8.59 -5.45
N ALA A 126 4.07 9.39 -5.61
CA ALA A 126 2.68 8.89 -5.62
C ALA A 126 2.43 7.93 -6.79
N GLY A 127 2.89 8.28 -7.99
CA GLY A 127 2.79 7.43 -9.18
C GLY A 127 3.56 6.12 -9.06
N ARG A 128 4.81 6.18 -8.59
CA ARG A 128 5.64 4.98 -8.36
C ARG A 128 5.01 4.04 -7.34
N ARG A 129 4.45 4.59 -6.26
CA ARG A 129 3.73 3.82 -5.24
C ARG A 129 2.48 3.15 -5.77
N ALA A 130 1.71 3.83 -6.61
CA ALA A 130 0.52 3.25 -7.22
C ALA A 130 0.89 2.11 -8.18
N ALA A 131 1.95 2.28 -8.97
CA ALA A 131 2.47 1.22 -9.83
C ALA A 131 2.92 0.00 -9.02
N TYR A 132 3.68 0.22 -7.94
CA TYR A 132 4.09 -0.84 -7.02
C TYR A 132 2.91 -1.52 -6.31
N TYR A 133 1.92 -0.74 -5.87
CA TYR A 133 0.72 -1.29 -5.25
C TYR A 133 -0.01 -2.26 -6.19
N ASN A 134 -0.04 -1.96 -7.49
CA ASN A 134 -0.63 -2.85 -8.49
C ASN A 134 0.19 -4.12 -8.72
N THR A 135 1.52 -4.05 -8.72
CA THR A 135 2.37 -5.26 -8.90
C THR A 135 2.22 -6.22 -7.72
N VAL A 136 2.19 -5.69 -6.49
CA VAL A 136 1.94 -6.50 -5.28
C VAL A 136 0.54 -7.12 -5.31
N LEU A 137 -0.48 -6.38 -5.78
CA LEU A 137 -1.83 -6.92 -5.96
C LEU A 137 -1.91 -8.06 -6.97
N GLU A 138 -1.00 -8.13 -7.92
CA GLU A 138 -0.94 -9.18 -8.95
C GLU A 138 -0.20 -10.44 -8.46
N GLY A 139 0.30 -10.46 -7.22
CA GLY A 139 1.11 -11.56 -6.69
C GLY A 139 2.51 -11.62 -7.30
N ASN A 140 2.87 -10.63 -8.11
CA ASN A 140 4.22 -10.43 -8.61
C ASN A 140 4.98 -9.67 -7.53
N ASP A 141 5.59 -10.38 -6.58
CA ASP A 141 6.61 -9.78 -5.72
C ASP A 141 7.82 -9.47 -6.61
N PRO A 142 8.14 -8.19 -6.88
CA PRO A 142 9.29 -7.87 -7.70
C PRO A 142 10.56 -8.15 -6.88
N GLU A 143 11.02 -9.41 -6.89
CA GLU A 143 12.33 -9.81 -6.40
C GLU A 143 13.39 -8.91 -7.07
N GLY A 144 13.90 -7.93 -6.32
CA GLY A 144 15.00 -7.06 -6.75
C GLY A 144 14.68 -5.57 -6.95
N LEU A 145 13.43 -5.11 -6.82
CA LEU A 145 13.15 -3.69 -6.60
C LEU A 145 12.98 -3.49 -5.09
N GLN A 146 14.11 -3.18 -4.44
CA GLN A 146 14.37 -3.39 -3.02
C GLN A 146 13.21 -3.14 -2.03
N PRO A 147 13.13 -3.94 -0.96
CA PRO A 147 12.27 -3.70 0.18
C PRO A 147 12.87 -2.59 1.05
N GLU A 148 12.60 -1.33 0.72
CA GLU A 148 12.80 -0.22 1.67
C GLU A 148 11.47 0.50 1.97
N PHE A 149 10.41 -0.28 2.11
CA PHE A 149 9.23 0.17 2.82
C PHE A 149 8.52 -1.00 3.46
N ASP A 150 8.99 -1.34 4.66
CA ASP A 150 8.05 -1.78 5.68
C ASP A 150 6.88 -0.79 5.65
N MET A 151 5.71 -1.32 5.32
CA MET A 151 4.47 -0.69 5.72
C MET A 151 4.62 -0.42 7.22
N PRO A 152 4.41 0.81 7.74
CA PRO A 152 4.42 1.03 9.17
C PRO A 152 3.22 0.28 9.70
N GLN A 153 3.44 -0.99 10.04
CA GLN A 153 2.49 -1.84 10.72
C GLN A 153 2.45 -1.32 12.15
N ARG A 154 1.71 -0.22 12.36
CA ARG A 154 1.38 0.41 13.66
C ARG A 154 2.51 0.75 14.64
N GLY A 155 3.76 0.39 14.38
CA GLY A 155 4.93 0.85 15.12
C GLY A 155 5.50 2.08 14.43
N GLY A 156 5.28 3.27 14.99
CA GLY A 156 5.99 4.46 14.52
C GLY A 156 7.50 4.21 14.59
N SER A 157 8.23 4.56 13.53
CA SER A 157 9.69 4.47 13.53
C SER A 157 10.22 5.33 14.67
N MET A 158 10.69 4.68 15.75
CA MET A 158 11.31 5.37 16.89
C MET A 158 12.47 6.24 16.41
N ILE A 159 13.18 5.80 15.37
CA ILE A 159 14.25 6.53 14.69
C ILE A 159 13.69 7.79 14.02
N GLY A 160 12.56 7.69 13.31
CA GLY A 160 11.89 8.83 12.71
C GLY A 160 11.40 9.85 13.75
N GLY A 161 10.78 9.37 14.83
CA GLY A 161 10.35 10.21 15.95
C GLY A 161 11.53 10.89 16.66
N LEU A 162 12.60 10.15 16.91
CA LEU A 162 13.83 10.67 17.51
C LEU A 162 14.51 11.70 16.61
N ALA A 163 14.60 11.44 15.30
CA ALA A 163 15.13 12.40 14.34
C ALA A 163 14.28 13.69 14.30
N LEU A 164 12.96 13.57 14.45
CA LEU A 164 12.06 14.72 14.49
C LEU A 164 12.21 15.53 15.79
N ILE A 165 12.37 14.84 16.93
CA ILE A 165 12.66 15.47 18.22
C ILE A 165 14.01 16.20 18.15
N ILE A 166 15.04 15.55 17.63
CA ILE A 166 16.38 16.12 17.49
C ILE A 166 16.34 17.32 16.54
N GLY A 167 15.77 17.16 15.34
CA GLY A 167 15.65 18.23 14.36
C GLY A 167 14.82 19.41 14.86
N GLY A 168 13.71 19.14 15.54
CA GLY A 168 12.87 20.15 16.18
C GLY A 168 13.57 20.87 17.33
N LEU A 169 14.36 20.16 18.13
CA LEU A 169 15.17 20.73 19.20
C LEU A 169 16.27 21.64 18.64
N PHE A 170 17.00 21.20 17.61
CA PHE A 170 17.96 22.04 16.91
C PHE A 170 17.30 23.31 16.36
N LEU A 171 16.15 23.16 15.70
CA LEU A 171 15.40 24.30 15.16
C LEU A 171 14.97 25.27 16.27
N LEU A 172 14.45 24.75 17.39
CA LEU A 172 14.10 25.56 18.56
C LEU A 172 15.30 26.28 19.15
N ILE A 173 16.45 25.60 19.26
CA ILE A 173 17.68 26.20 19.78
C ILE A 173 18.14 27.36 18.90
N HIS A 174 18.07 27.18 17.58
CA HIS A 174 18.43 28.23 16.63
C HIS A 174 17.50 29.43 16.70
N ILE A 175 16.18 29.21 16.73
CA ILE A 175 15.19 30.29 16.73
C ILE A 175 15.16 31.02 18.09
N GLN A 176 15.15 30.28 19.20
CA GLN A 176 14.96 30.85 20.54
C GLN A 176 16.24 31.38 21.17
N PHE A 177 17.38 30.72 20.94
CA PHE A 177 18.65 31.07 21.57
C PHE A 177 19.63 31.72 20.59
N GLY A 178 19.26 31.87 19.31
CA GLY A 178 20.10 32.51 18.29
C GLY A 178 21.41 31.74 18.02
N PHE A 179 21.46 30.45 18.36
CA PHE A 179 22.67 29.66 18.20
C PHE A 179 23.01 29.50 16.72
N SER A 180 24.18 29.93 16.28
CA SER A 180 24.56 29.86 14.87
C SER A 180 25.04 28.45 14.49
N PHE A 181 24.48 27.87 13.41
CA PHE A 181 24.94 26.60 12.84
C PHE A 181 26.07 26.77 11.83
N GLN A 182 26.69 27.94 11.81
CA GLN A 182 27.78 28.27 10.89
C GLN A 182 28.96 27.32 11.01
N TRP A 183 29.21 26.81 12.24
CA TRP A 183 30.18 25.76 12.45
C TRP A 183 29.76 24.45 11.74
N LEU A 184 28.50 24.03 11.83
CA LEU A 184 28.02 22.82 11.16
C LEU A 184 28.07 22.97 9.63
N GLU A 185 27.72 24.16 9.11
CA GLU A 185 27.83 24.51 7.69
C GLU A 185 29.28 24.54 7.18
N THR A 186 30.24 24.83 8.06
CA THR A 186 31.66 24.83 7.71
C THR A 186 32.22 23.40 7.70
N TRP A 187 31.75 22.54 8.62
CA TRP A 187 32.33 21.22 8.85
C TRP A 187 31.58 20.07 8.15
N TRP A 188 30.34 20.25 7.65
CA TRP A 188 29.62 19.17 6.94
C TRP A 188 30.36 18.56 5.73
N PRO A 189 31.20 19.27 4.95
CA PRO A 189 31.90 18.67 3.80
C PRO A 189 32.89 17.58 4.21
N ILE A 190 33.26 17.52 5.49
CA ILE A 190 34.18 16.51 6.03
C ILE A 190 33.51 15.13 6.05
N ILE A 191 32.19 15.05 6.24
CA ILE A 191 31.43 13.79 6.28
C ILE A 191 31.54 13.02 4.95
N PRO A 192 31.21 13.58 3.77
CA PRO A 192 31.36 12.86 2.51
C PRO A 192 32.83 12.55 2.17
N VAL A 193 33.79 13.39 2.62
CA VAL A 193 35.22 13.10 2.46
C VAL A 193 35.61 11.83 3.20
N PHE A 194 35.22 11.68 4.47
CA PHE A 194 35.48 10.46 5.23
C PHE A 194 34.75 9.25 4.67
N ILE A 195 33.51 9.41 4.20
CA ILE A 195 32.78 8.34 3.51
C ILE A 195 33.54 7.90 2.25
N GLY A 196 34.04 8.85 1.46
CA GLY A 196 34.84 8.57 0.27
C GLY A 196 36.14 7.83 0.60
N ILE A 197 36.86 8.25 1.64
CA ILE A 197 38.07 7.56 2.13
C ILE A 197 37.73 6.13 2.57
N TYR A 198 36.65 5.95 3.34
CA TYR A 198 36.22 4.64 3.80
C TYR A 198 35.89 3.71 2.64
N LEU A 199 35.11 4.19 1.66
CA LEU A 199 34.77 3.41 0.47
C LEU A 199 36.00 3.06 -0.38
N PHE A 200 36.96 3.98 -0.48
CA PHE A 200 38.22 3.75 -1.18
C PHE A 200 39.08 2.68 -0.50
N VAL A 201 39.28 2.79 0.81
CA VAL A 201 40.05 1.81 1.59
C VAL A 201 39.37 0.44 1.57
N LYS A 202 38.05 0.41 1.77
CA LYS A 202 37.26 -0.82 1.67
C LYS A 202 37.41 -1.47 0.30
N GLY A 203 37.29 -0.69 -0.78
CA GLY A 203 37.47 -1.19 -2.14
C GLY A 203 38.88 -1.67 -2.45
N LEU A 204 39.91 -1.16 -1.77
CA LEU A 204 41.28 -1.66 -1.91
C LEU A 204 41.50 -2.98 -1.14
N TRP A 205 40.90 -3.12 0.05
CA TRP A 205 40.99 -4.35 0.84
C TRP A 205 40.33 -5.52 0.12
N GLU A 206 39.14 -5.31 -0.45
CA GLU A 206 38.43 -6.31 -1.24
C GLU A 206 39.23 -6.77 -2.48
N ARG A 207 40.03 -5.87 -3.07
CA ARG A 207 40.92 -6.19 -4.19
C ARG A 207 42.16 -6.99 -3.77
N SER A 208 42.70 -6.74 -2.58
CA SER A 208 43.84 -7.51 -2.07
C SER A 208 43.47 -8.91 -1.59
N GLU A 209 42.21 -9.15 -1.21
CA GLU A 209 41.72 -10.50 -0.87
C GLU A 209 41.38 -11.33 -2.10
N SER A 210 41.20 -10.68 -3.26
CA SER A 210 40.81 -11.32 -4.53
C SER A 210 41.98 -11.58 -5.49
N ALA A 211 43.22 -11.25 -5.09
CA ALA A 211 44.45 -11.39 -5.89
C ALA A 211 45.43 -12.38 -5.23
#